data_AF-A0A8J2PS40-F1
#
_entry.id   AF-A0A8J2PS40-F1
#
_cell.length_a   1.000
_cell.length_b   1.000
_cell.length_c   1.000
_cell.angle_alpha   90.00
_cell.angle_beta   90.00
_cell.angle_gamma   90.00
#
_symmetry.space_group_name_H-M   'P 1'
#
loop_
_entity.id
_entity.type
_entity.pdbx_description
1 polymer ?
#
loop_
_entity_poly.entity_id
_entity_poly.type
_entity_poly.pdbx_seq_one_letter_code
_entity_poly.pdbx_strand_id
1 'polypeptide(L)'
;MASRLRAGQKKSALQKDNSTEAGEKPADFVALIAKQSLPKTRRMHFDRLITTTAINSSNTATFLAQVKKNRIPVPLFEKKRVRLSSTTTEESDYLPATYASFNREDYIIIQAPTKETVTDFWRMIWQDGCKLIVCVMEQSQMTVEDDTEGKCYQYWPIKPDTKMEIGQKRFTIKLIKKKDEKGFIMYDLALSAHLDADVNAGKVAPKTDGSVETATSDDDSKPRHVTLFHITNWSNGIWPDLDQLGPFIKTLASKEVQIIKRAADDYIPPVVLQGFAGLNRTCVVWVATILMKQIERRECFDVEYLAKHLVRIRPGAFSDPISFFVLFALAFRIASLGGWSTYEDAKDRIKEIKASALMTMKARGKQ
;
A
#
# COMPACT_ATOMS: atom_id res chain seq x y z
N MET A 1 26.70 69.92 -18.92
CA MET A 1 27.99 69.38 -19.40
C MET A 1 28.42 68.24 -18.50
N ALA A 2 29.01 67.19 -19.10
CA ALA A 2 29.65 66.00 -18.50
C ALA A 2 28.71 65.03 -17.75
N SER A 3 28.80 63.71 -17.85
CA SER A 3 29.57 62.78 -18.71
C SER A 3 28.99 61.38 -18.47
N ARG A 4 28.81 60.58 -19.52
CA ARG A 4 28.40 59.16 -19.44
C ARG A 4 29.50 58.30 -18.81
N LEU A 5 29.10 57.37 -17.93
CA LEU A 5 29.76 56.07 -17.78
C LEU A 5 28.70 54.96 -17.69
N ARG A 6 28.91 53.92 -18.50
CA ARG A 6 28.08 52.71 -18.65
C ARG A 6 28.20 51.81 -17.41
N ALA A 7 27.07 51.31 -16.90
CA ALA A 7 27.03 50.14 -16.03
C ALA A 7 26.37 48.97 -16.78
N GLY A 8 27.10 47.86 -16.90
CA GLY A 8 26.67 46.65 -17.57
C GLY A 8 25.57 45.92 -16.80
N GLN A 9 24.51 45.54 -17.50
CA GLN A 9 23.46 44.65 -17.01
C GLN A 9 23.99 43.21 -16.95
N LYS A 10 24.12 42.65 -15.75
CA LYS A 10 24.03 41.20 -15.53
C LYS A 10 22.62 40.90 -15.02
N LYS A 11 21.74 40.40 -15.90
CA LYS A 11 20.46 39.81 -15.50
C LYS A 11 20.74 38.42 -14.92
N SER A 12 20.63 38.26 -13.60
CA SER A 12 20.42 36.95 -12.99
C SER A 12 18.95 36.60 -13.17
N ALA A 13 18.66 35.62 -14.04
CA ALA A 13 17.33 35.06 -14.17
C ALA A 13 17.02 34.21 -12.93
N LEU A 14 16.26 34.77 -12.00
CA LEU A 14 15.50 33.98 -11.03
C LEU A 14 14.38 33.26 -11.79
N GLN A 15 14.61 31.99 -12.07
CA GLN A 15 13.60 31.07 -12.57
C GLN A 15 12.60 30.85 -11.43
N LYS A 16 11.47 31.55 -11.48
CA LYS A 16 10.31 31.29 -10.61
C LYS A 16 9.73 29.94 -11.02
N ASP A 17 10.08 28.91 -10.26
CA ASP A 17 9.43 27.62 -10.28
C ASP A 17 8.07 27.77 -9.58
N ASN A 18 7.05 28.11 -10.36
CA ASN A 18 5.67 28.28 -9.90
C ASN A 18 4.78 27.32 -10.72
N SER A 19 4.89 26.02 -10.46
CA SER A 19 3.84 25.06 -10.81
C SER A 19 2.98 24.82 -9.58
N THR A 20 1.97 25.67 -9.42
CA THR A 20 0.88 25.52 -8.45
C THR A 20 0.15 24.19 -8.66
N GLU A 21 -0.06 23.49 -7.55
CA GLU A 21 -0.79 22.23 -7.36
C GLU A 21 -2.28 22.33 -7.73
N ALA A 22 -2.61 22.51 -9.00
CA ALA A 22 -3.96 22.29 -9.50
C ALA A 22 -4.01 20.90 -10.14
N GLY A 23 -4.54 19.90 -9.42
CA GLY A 23 -4.75 18.58 -10.01
C GLY A 23 -5.75 18.62 -11.18
N GLU A 24 -5.90 17.50 -11.89
CA GLU A 24 -6.64 17.44 -13.15
C GLU A 24 -8.13 17.20 -12.94
N LYS A 25 -8.97 17.90 -13.71
CA LYS A 25 -10.43 17.70 -13.78
C LYS A 25 -10.78 16.55 -14.74
N PRO A 26 -12.02 16.01 -14.73
CA PRO A 26 -12.39 14.85 -15.56
C PRO A 26 -12.13 15.03 -17.06
N ALA A 27 -12.59 16.16 -17.62
CA ALA A 27 -12.43 16.47 -19.03
C ALA A 27 -10.95 16.69 -19.41
N ASP A 28 -10.18 17.29 -18.50
CA ASP A 28 -8.76 17.54 -18.67
C ASP A 28 -7.95 16.25 -18.59
N PHE A 29 -8.31 15.31 -17.70
CA PHE A 29 -7.68 13.99 -17.59
C PHE A 29 -7.89 13.16 -18.86
N VAL A 30 -9.13 13.07 -19.36
CA VAL A 30 -9.43 12.33 -20.60
C VAL A 30 -8.66 12.95 -21.77
N ALA A 31 -8.63 14.29 -21.88
CA ALA A 31 -7.90 15.00 -22.93
C ALA A 31 -6.37 14.88 -22.80
N LEU A 32 -5.83 14.96 -21.58
CA LEU A 32 -4.39 14.89 -21.32
C LEU A 32 -3.87 13.48 -21.52
N ILE A 33 -4.53 12.45 -21.00
CA ILE A 33 -4.12 11.06 -21.21
C ILE A 33 -4.30 10.65 -22.68
N ALA A 34 -5.32 11.17 -23.37
CA ALA A 34 -5.44 11.02 -24.82
C ALA A 34 -4.25 11.66 -25.56
N LYS A 35 -3.76 12.83 -25.13
CA LYS A 35 -2.53 13.45 -25.68
C LYS A 35 -1.25 12.71 -25.29
N GLN A 36 -1.19 12.15 -24.09
CA GLN A 36 -0.08 11.31 -23.60
C GLN A 36 -0.14 9.86 -24.13
N SER A 37 -1.16 9.48 -24.91
CA SER A 37 -1.28 8.15 -25.55
C SER A 37 -0.21 7.87 -26.61
N LEU A 38 0.60 8.87 -26.98
CA LEU A 38 1.76 8.70 -27.85
C LEU A 38 2.81 7.77 -27.19
N PRO A 39 3.15 6.62 -27.80
CA PRO A 39 4.04 5.61 -27.20
C PRO A 39 5.41 6.13 -26.74
N LYS A 40 5.96 7.15 -27.43
CA LYS A 40 7.24 7.77 -27.07
C LYS A 40 7.18 8.56 -25.76
N THR A 41 6.06 9.24 -25.50
CA THR A 41 5.86 10.08 -24.32
C THR A 41 5.80 9.23 -23.07
N ARG A 42 4.99 8.14 -23.06
CA ARG A 42 4.82 7.28 -21.87
C ARG A 42 6.08 6.58 -21.40
N ARG A 43 6.95 6.16 -22.33
CA ARG A 43 8.25 5.57 -21.98
C ARG A 43 9.13 6.57 -21.23
N MET A 44 9.22 7.81 -21.71
CA MET A 44 9.95 8.87 -21.01
C MET A 44 9.33 9.17 -19.63
N HIS A 45 8.00 9.11 -19.49
CA HIS A 45 7.36 9.27 -18.18
C HIS A 45 7.73 8.13 -17.21
N PHE A 46 7.77 6.88 -17.68
CA PHE A 46 8.23 5.75 -16.86
C PHE A 46 9.69 5.93 -16.42
N ASP A 47 10.58 6.26 -17.36
CA ASP A 47 12.02 6.45 -17.07
C ASP A 47 12.23 7.63 -16.08
N ARG A 48 11.43 8.70 -16.20
CA ARG A 48 11.43 9.83 -15.25
C ARG A 48 10.86 9.45 -13.88
N LEU A 49 9.80 8.62 -13.85
CA LEU A 49 9.18 8.16 -12.61
C LEU A 49 10.14 7.32 -11.78
N ILE A 50 10.92 6.43 -12.42
CA ILE A 50 11.86 5.54 -11.73
C ILE A 50 13.20 6.21 -11.38
N THR A 51 13.40 7.47 -11.74
CA THR A 51 14.59 8.24 -11.36
C THR A 51 14.69 8.25 -9.84
N THR A 52 15.72 7.57 -9.34
CA THR A 52 15.70 6.94 -8.02
C THR A 52 15.93 7.95 -6.91
N THR A 53 15.08 7.93 -5.88
CA THR A 53 15.37 8.55 -4.58
C THR A 53 16.70 8.00 -4.07
N ALA A 54 17.66 8.85 -3.72
CA ALA A 54 18.99 8.38 -3.30
C ALA A 54 18.90 7.36 -2.15
N ILE A 55 19.30 6.11 -2.43
CA ILE A 55 19.38 5.02 -1.45
C ILE A 55 20.83 4.94 -0.99
N ASN A 56 21.07 5.01 0.31
CA ASN A 56 22.40 4.86 0.88
C ASN A 56 22.33 4.20 2.26
N SER A 57 23.48 3.82 2.82
CA SER A 57 23.56 3.14 4.12
C SER A 57 22.95 3.96 5.25
N SER A 58 23.08 5.28 5.24
CA SER A 58 22.55 6.15 6.30
C SER A 58 21.03 6.17 6.38
N ASN A 59 20.33 6.10 5.23
CA ASN A 59 18.87 6.11 5.19
C ASN A 59 18.24 4.72 5.14
N THR A 60 19.02 3.64 5.15
CA THR A 60 18.54 2.25 5.12
C THR A 60 19.25 1.34 6.14
N ALA A 61 19.89 1.91 7.17
CA ALA A 61 20.75 1.19 8.12
C ALA A 61 20.07 -0.03 8.78
N THR A 62 18.85 0.13 9.30
CA THR A 62 18.12 -0.98 9.96
C THR A 62 17.74 -2.06 8.96
N PHE A 63 17.35 -1.69 7.73
CA PHE A 63 17.07 -2.65 6.66
C PHE A 63 18.31 -3.51 6.36
N LEU A 64 19.49 -2.89 6.24
CA LEU A 64 20.75 -3.60 6.00
C LEU A 64 21.14 -4.52 7.16
N ALA A 65 20.85 -4.12 8.40
CA ALA A 65 21.10 -4.97 9.58
C ALA A 65 20.14 -6.17 9.68
N GLN A 66 18.93 -6.05 9.13
CA GLN A 66 17.84 -7.03 9.28
C GLN A 66 17.51 -7.77 7.97
N VAL A 67 18.46 -7.88 7.04
CA VAL A 67 18.25 -8.51 5.71
C VAL A 67 17.61 -9.90 5.80
N LYS A 68 17.95 -10.69 6.83
CA LYS A 68 17.41 -12.05 7.05
C LYS A 68 15.90 -12.11 7.31
N LYS A 69 15.29 -11.02 7.81
CA LYS A 69 13.83 -10.92 8.01
C LYS A 69 13.08 -10.49 6.74
N ASN A 70 13.79 -10.14 5.67
CA ASN A 70 13.18 -9.78 4.40
C ASN A 70 12.96 -11.02 3.56
N ARG A 71 11.77 -11.15 2.98
CA ARG A 71 11.51 -12.16 1.95
C ARG A 71 12.29 -11.83 0.68
N ILE A 72 12.29 -10.56 0.28
CA ILE A 72 13.08 -10.02 -0.82
C ILE A 72 13.79 -8.77 -0.29
N PRO A 73 15.09 -8.55 -0.59
CA PRO A 73 15.86 -7.41 -0.06
C PRO A 73 15.46 -6.08 -0.73
N VAL A 74 14.20 -5.66 -0.54
CA VAL A 74 13.69 -4.37 -1.01
C VAL A 74 14.00 -3.30 0.04
N PRO A 75 14.79 -2.27 -0.29
CA PRO A 75 15.19 -1.25 0.66
C PRO A 75 14.01 -0.56 1.36
N LEU A 76 14.19 -0.25 2.64
CA LEU A 76 13.24 0.50 3.47
C LEU A 76 13.92 1.74 4.01
N PHE A 77 13.31 2.90 3.82
CA PHE A 77 13.84 4.13 4.40
C PHE A 77 13.59 4.16 5.91
N GLU A 78 14.63 4.49 6.68
CA GLU A 78 14.61 4.51 8.15
C GLU A 78 13.47 5.39 8.70
N LYS A 79 13.20 6.53 8.05
CA LYS A 79 12.16 7.48 8.43
C LYS A 79 10.74 7.03 8.08
N LYS A 80 10.60 5.98 7.27
CA LYS A 80 9.31 5.49 6.75
C LYS A 80 9.04 4.03 7.11
N ARG A 81 9.98 3.31 7.71
CA ARG A 81 9.74 1.93 8.15
C ARG A 81 8.70 1.89 9.26
N VAL A 82 7.91 0.82 9.27
CA VAL A 82 7.10 0.48 10.43
C VAL A 82 8.04 0.06 11.57
N ARG A 83 7.75 0.53 12.79
CA ARG A 83 8.49 0.17 13.99
C ARG A 83 7.56 -0.62 14.89
N LEU A 84 7.93 -1.84 15.22
CA LEU A 84 7.15 -2.66 16.14
C LEU A 84 7.45 -2.24 17.57
N SER A 85 6.42 -2.08 18.40
CA SER A 85 6.59 -1.87 19.84
C SER A 85 7.23 -3.12 20.45
N SER A 86 8.34 -2.94 21.16
CA SER A 86 9.01 -4.01 21.89
C SER A 86 8.36 -4.16 23.28
N THR A 87 7.89 -5.36 23.60
CA THR A 87 7.45 -5.69 24.98
C THR A 87 8.57 -6.33 25.81
N THR A 88 9.65 -6.77 25.16
CA THR A 88 10.84 -7.38 25.79
C THR A 88 12.11 -7.01 25.02
N THR A 89 13.26 -7.01 25.70
CA THR A 89 14.56 -6.66 25.11
C THR A 89 15.02 -7.58 23.96
N GLU A 90 14.40 -8.75 23.79
CA GLU A 90 14.72 -9.71 22.75
C GLU A 90 13.83 -9.57 21.50
N GLU A 91 12.70 -8.87 21.62
CA GLU A 91 11.79 -8.65 20.50
C GLU A 91 12.32 -7.56 19.56
N SER A 92 12.67 -7.97 18.34
CA SER A 92 13.07 -7.05 17.27
C SER A 92 11.94 -6.08 16.91
N ASP A 93 12.28 -4.81 16.71
CA ASP A 93 11.38 -3.73 16.27
C ASP A 93 11.15 -3.70 14.75
N TYR A 94 11.72 -4.66 14.02
CA TYR A 94 11.81 -4.65 12.56
C TYR A 94 10.85 -5.63 11.90
N LEU A 95 10.18 -5.15 10.86
CA LEU A 95 9.36 -5.89 9.91
C LEU A 95 9.53 -5.26 8.53
N PRO A 96 9.44 -6.02 7.41
CA PRO A 96 9.67 -5.48 6.06
C PRO A 96 8.48 -4.67 5.52
N ALA A 97 8.18 -3.55 6.19
CA ALA A 97 7.01 -2.71 5.96
C ALA A 97 7.34 -1.21 5.94
N THR A 98 6.56 -0.43 5.20
CA THR A 98 6.73 1.03 5.02
C THR A 98 5.40 1.75 5.20
N TYR A 99 5.37 2.81 6.00
CA TYR A 99 4.28 3.78 6.03
C TYR A 99 4.26 4.60 4.74
N ALA A 100 3.14 4.55 4.03
CA ALA A 100 2.90 5.22 2.75
C ALA A 100 1.72 6.19 2.85
N SER A 101 1.83 7.17 3.75
CA SER A 101 0.80 8.17 4.00
C SER A 101 0.58 9.11 2.82
N PHE A 102 -0.68 9.50 2.61
CA PHE A 102 -1.07 10.56 1.69
C PHE A 102 -2.17 11.42 2.32
N ASN A 103 -1.91 12.72 2.48
CA ASN A 103 -2.78 13.63 3.25
C ASN A 103 -3.03 13.10 4.69
N ARG A 104 -4.28 12.83 5.04
CA ARG A 104 -4.69 12.27 6.35
C ARG A 104 -4.89 10.74 6.32
N GLU A 105 -4.60 10.12 5.18
CA GLU A 105 -4.88 8.70 4.94
C GLU A 105 -3.57 7.93 5.04
N ASP A 106 -3.50 7.03 6.03
CA ASP A 106 -2.32 6.21 6.26
C ASP A 106 -2.46 4.83 5.62
N TYR A 107 -1.34 4.35 5.08
CA TYR A 107 -1.23 3.03 4.50
C TYR A 107 0.05 2.37 4.98
N ILE A 108 0.02 1.04 5.09
CA ILE A 108 1.22 0.24 5.32
C ILE A 108 1.41 -0.68 4.13
N ILE A 109 2.55 -0.56 3.46
CA ILE A 109 2.95 -1.47 2.39
C ILE A 109 3.95 -2.48 2.96
N ILE A 110 3.63 -3.77 2.85
CA ILE A 110 4.38 -4.85 3.49
C ILE A 110 4.62 -6.04 2.57
N GLN A 111 5.77 -6.72 2.76
CA GLN A 111 6.07 -8.00 2.09
C GLN A 111 5.15 -9.12 2.58
N ALA A 112 5.04 -10.20 1.79
CA ALA A 112 4.26 -11.36 2.17
C ALA A 112 4.84 -12.01 3.44
N PRO A 113 4.04 -12.20 4.51
CA PRO A 113 4.52 -12.85 5.71
C PRO A 113 5.15 -14.21 5.42
N THR A 114 6.24 -14.51 6.12
CA THR A 114 6.78 -15.85 6.26
C THR A 114 6.27 -16.47 7.56
N LYS A 115 6.61 -17.74 7.81
CA LYS A 115 6.28 -18.38 9.09
C LYS A 115 6.95 -17.67 10.27
N GLU A 116 8.15 -17.15 10.08
CA GLU A 116 8.94 -16.45 11.10
C GLU A 116 8.37 -15.06 11.37
N THR A 117 7.82 -14.39 10.36
CA THR A 117 7.35 -13.00 10.48
C THR A 117 5.83 -12.88 10.68
N VAL A 118 5.07 -13.97 10.71
CA VAL A 118 3.59 -13.90 10.83
C VAL A 118 3.13 -13.36 12.20
N THR A 119 3.88 -13.65 13.27
CA THR A 119 3.61 -13.05 14.59
C THR A 119 3.86 -11.55 14.56
N ASP A 120 4.97 -11.12 13.95
CA ASP A 120 5.31 -9.70 13.78
C ASP A 120 4.28 -8.97 12.90
N PHE A 121 3.74 -9.65 11.88
CA PHE A 121 2.64 -9.13 11.05
C PHE A 121 1.40 -8.83 11.89
N TRP A 122 0.91 -9.79 12.69
CA TRP A 122 -0.28 -9.56 13.53
C TRP A 122 -0.01 -8.59 14.68
N ARG A 123 1.22 -8.52 15.19
CA ARG A 123 1.66 -7.48 16.14
C ARG A 123 1.54 -6.08 15.53
N MET A 124 1.95 -5.91 14.27
CA MET A 124 1.73 -4.66 13.52
C MET A 124 0.24 -4.32 13.36
N ILE A 125 -0.59 -5.29 12.98
CA ILE A 125 -2.03 -5.08 12.83
C ILE A 125 -2.65 -4.62 14.16
N TRP A 126 -2.25 -5.23 15.27
CA TRP A 126 -2.74 -4.89 16.60
C TRP A 126 -2.31 -3.49 17.04
N GLN A 127 -1.00 -3.21 17.01
CA GLN A 127 -0.43 -1.96 17.53
C GLN A 127 -0.95 -0.73 16.77
N ASP A 128 -1.10 -0.83 15.43
CA ASP A 128 -1.55 0.30 14.59
C ASP A 128 -3.09 0.31 14.47
N GLY A 129 -3.79 -0.59 15.16
CA GLY A 129 -5.25 -0.68 15.15
C GLY A 129 -5.84 -0.93 13.76
N CYS A 130 -5.07 -1.52 12.84
CA CYS A 130 -5.42 -1.74 11.44
C CYS A 130 -6.77 -2.48 11.32
N LYS A 131 -7.69 -1.92 10.53
CA LYS A 131 -9.03 -2.50 10.30
C LYS A 131 -9.21 -3.11 8.92
N LEU A 132 -8.35 -2.75 7.95
CA LEU A 132 -8.38 -3.26 6.58
C LEU A 132 -7.04 -3.84 6.18
N ILE A 133 -7.09 -5.05 5.61
CA ILE A 133 -5.95 -5.73 5.02
C ILE A 133 -6.28 -6.05 3.56
N VAL A 134 -5.34 -5.84 2.65
CA VAL A 134 -5.42 -6.24 1.25
C VAL A 134 -4.29 -7.22 0.96
N CYS A 135 -4.63 -8.45 0.61
CA CYS A 135 -3.73 -9.46 0.10
C CYS A 135 -3.82 -9.50 -1.43
N VAL A 136 -2.71 -9.19 -2.11
CA VAL A 136 -2.59 -9.30 -3.58
C VAL A 136 -1.86 -10.57 -4.03
N MET A 137 -1.69 -11.55 -3.14
CA MET A 137 -1.16 -12.88 -3.48
C MET A 137 -2.27 -13.73 -4.07
N GLU A 138 -1.99 -14.51 -5.12
CA GLU A 138 -3.00 -15.47 -5.60
C GLU A 138 -3.18 -16.61 -4.61
N GLN A 139 -4.34 -17.26 -4.64
CA GLN A 139 -4.64 -18.37 -3.72
C GLN A 139 -3.64 -19.54 -3.88
N SER A 140 -3.15 -19.81 -5.09
CA SER A 140 -2.11 -20.81 -5.36
C SER A 140 -0.74 -20.45 -4.77
N GLN A 141 -0.54 -19.17 -4.42
CA GLN A 141 0.68 -18.66 -3.79
C GLN A 141 0.58 -18.61 -2.26
N MET A 142 -0.55 -19.02 -1.69
CA MET A 142 -0.72 -19.16 -0.24
C MET A 142 -0.32 -20.56 0.21
N THR A 143 0.26 -20.70 1.41
CA THR A 143 0.70 -21.99 1.97
C THR A 143 0.56 -22.03 3.48
N VAL A 144 0.25 -23.20 4.04
CA VAL A 144 0.36 -23.46 5.49
C VAL A 144 1.65 -24.21 5.84
N GLU A 145 2.37 -24.68 4.81
CA GLU A 145 3.62 -25.42 4.96
C GLU A 145 4.79 -24.46 5.19
N ASP A 146 5.80 -24.97 5.89
CA ASP A 146 7.03 -24.26 6.18
C ASP A 146 7.87 -24.13 4.91
N ASP A 147 8.54 -22.98 4.75
CA ASP A 147 9.66 -22.80 3.82
C ASP A 147 9.40 -23.24 2.36
N THR A 148 8.20 -22.97 1.84
CA THR A 148 7.96 -23.05 0.39
C THR A 148 8.41 -21.76 -0.26
N GLU A 149 9.61 -21.81 -0.86
CA GLU A 149 10.18 -20.72 -1.64
C GLU A 149 9.12 -20.14 -2.59
N GLY A 150 8.97 -18.81 -2.58
CA GLY A 150 8.01 -18.13 -3.45
C GLY A 150 6.54 -18.11 -2.97
N LYS A 151 6.17 -18.73 -1.84
CA LYS A 151 4.79 -18.69 -1.31
C LYS A 151 4.62 -17.85 -0.05
N CYS A 152 3.47 -17.21 0.10
CA CYS A 152 3.05 -16.44 1.28
C CYS A 152 2.48 -17.39 2.33
N TYR A 153 2.96 -17.26 3.58
CA TYR A 153 2.39 -18.01 4.68
C TYR A 153 0.91 -17.61 4.89
N GLN A 154 0.03 -18.57 5.07
CA GLN A 154 -1.40 -18.37 5.29
C GLN A 154 -1.61 -17.84 6.71
N TYR A 155 -1.87 -16.54 6.81
CA TYR A 155 -1.94 -15.84 8.10
C TYR A 155 -3.37 -15.62 8.61
N TRP A 156 -4.39 -16.15 7.93
CA TRP A 156 -5.79 -16.09 8.37
C TRP A 156 -6.54 -17.41 8.08
N PRO A 157 -7.59 -17.75 8.86
CA PRO A 157 -8.45 -18.90 8.57
C PRO A 157 -9.31 -18.67 7.33
N ILE A 158 -9.38 -19.67 6.44
CA ILE A 158 -10.19 -19.63 5.20
C ILE A 158 -11.45 -20.51 5.26
N LYS A 159 -11.52 -21.44 6.21
CA LYS A 159 -12.66 -22.32 6.40
C LYS A 159 -13.68 -21.66 7.35
N PRO A 160 -14.99 -21.66 7.04
CA PRO A 160 -16.02 -21.10 7.91
C PRO A 160 -15.90 -21.60 9.35
N ASP A 161 -16.16 -20.71 10.31
CA ASP A 161 -16.13 -20.96 11.75
C ASP A 161 -14.80 -21.50 12.32
N THR A 162 -13.71 -21.42 11.56
CA THR A 162 -12.37 -21.80 12.04
C THR A 162 -11.61 -20.62 12.63
N LYS A 163 -10.67 -20.95 13.53
CA LYS A 163 -9.71 -20.01 14.11
C LYS A 163 -8.28 -20.44 13.78
N MET A 164 -7.37 -19.47 13.83
CA MET A 164 -5.93 -19.66 13.72
C MET A 164 -5.27 -19.03 14.93
N GLU A 165 -4.33 -19.75 15.54
CA GLU A 165 -3.54 -19.27 16.67
C GLU A 165 -2.13 -18.97 16.17
N ILE A 166 -1.63 -17.77 16.46
CA ILE A 166 -0.34 -17.27 15.98
C ILE A 166 0.54 -16.87 17.17
N GLY A 167 1.83 -17.21 17.09
CA GLY A 167 2.83 -16.82 18.09
C GLY A 167 2.54 -17.39 19.47
N GLN A 168 2.46 -18.72 19.61
CA GLN A 168 2.16 -19.38 20.89
C GLN A 168 0.86 -18.86 21.54
N LYS A 169 -0.19 -18.70 20.72
CA LYS A 169 -1.50 -18.13 21.11
C LYS A 169 -1.48 -16.66 21.50
N ARG A 170 -0.39 -15.92 21.26
CA ARG A 170 -0.36 -14.45 21.43
C ARG A 170 -1.47 -13.77 20.63
N PHE A 171 -1.77 -14.26 19.43
CA PHE A 171 -2.91 -13.79 18.65
C PHE A 171 -3.85 -14.94 18.28
N THR A 172 -5.14 -14.68 18.34
CA THR A 172 -6.19 -15.56 17.80
C THR A 172 -6.97 -14.81 16.73
N ILE A 173 -7.05 -15.42 15.55
CA ILE A 173 -7.81 -14.88 14.42
C ILE A 173 -8.94 -15.85 14.11
N LYS A 174 -10.18 -15.40 14.24
CA LYS A 174 -11.38 -16.19 13.93
C LYS A 174 -12.05 -15.65 12.67
N LEU A 175 -12.40 -16.55 11.74
CA LEU A 175 -13.24 -16.18 10.60
C LEU A 175 -14.68 -16.00 11.07
N ILE A 176 -15.24 -14.81 10.84
CA ILE A 176 -16.64 -14.47 11.15
C ILE A 176 -17.51 -14.63 9.92
N LYS A 177 -17.05 -14.13 8.77
CA LYS A 177 -17.80 -14.19 7.53
C LYS A 177 -16.85 -14.25 6.33
N LYS A 178 -17.18 -15.09 5.36
CA LYS A 178 -16.56 -15.11 4.04
C LYS A 178 -17.59 -14.63 3.01
N LYS A 179 -17.19 -13.72 2.12
CA LYS A 179 -17.99 -13.28 0.98
C LYS A 179 -17.15 -13.38 -0.30
N ASP A 180 -17.52 -14.29 -1.17
CA ASP A 180 -16.92 -14.43 -2.50
C ASP A 180 -17.52 -13.38 -3.44
N GLU A 181 -16.65 -12.63 -4.11
CA GLU A 181 -16.99 -11.65 -5.14
C GLU A 181 -16.26 -12.01 -6.44
N LYS A 182 -16.66 -11.39 -7.55
CA LYS A 182 -15.98 -11.63 -8.83
C LYS A 182 -14.56 -11.03 -8.79
N GLY A 183 -13.55 -11.90 -8.70
CA GLY A 183 -12.12 -11.55 -8.74
C GLY A 183 -11.47 -11.28 -7.38
N PHE A 184 -12.23 -11.31 -6.29
CA PHE A 184 -11.71 -11.18 -4.95
C PHE A 184 -12.62 -11.83 -3.91
N ILE A 185 -12.10 -12.05 -2.71
CA ILE A 185 -12.85 -12.58 -1.57
C ILE A 185 -12.68 -11.61 -0.41
N MET A 186 -13.75 -11.37 0.33
CA MET A 186 -13.71 -10.64 1.60
C MET A 186 -13.85 -11.60 2.77
N TYR A 187 -12.99 -11.44 3.76
CA TYR A 187 -13.03 -12.16 5.02
C TYR A 187 -13.20 -11.16 6.15
N ASP A 188 -14.31 -11.26 6.88
CA ASP A 188 -14.49 -10.55 8.13
C ASP A 188 -13.90 -11.40 9.26
N LEU A 189 -12.94 -10.83 9.98
CA LEU A 189 -12.14 -11.52 10.98
C LEU A 189 -12.34 -10.86 12.36
N ALA A 190 -12.30 -11.68 13.40
CA ALA A 190 -12.14 -11.22 14.78
C ALA A 190 -10.70 -11.52 15.23
N LEU A 191 -9.97 -10.48 15.59
CA LEU A 191 -8.60 -10.52 16.08
C LEU A 191 -8.60 -10.30 17.59
N SER A 192 -8.05 -11.24 18.36
CA SER A 192 -7.81 -11.10 19.79
C SER A 192 -6.32 -11.20 20.08
N ALA A 193 -5.81 -10.38 20.99
CA ALA A 193 -4.47 -10.48 21.54
C ALA A 193 -4.53 -11.04 22.97
N HIS A 194 -3.55 -11.85 23.33
CA HIS A 194 -3.42 -12.51 24.64
C HIS A 194 -2.03 -12.20 25.21
N LEU A 195 -1.80 -10.91 25.51
CA LEU A 195 -0.47 -10.36 25.80
C LEU A 195 0.09 -10.74 27.18
N ASP A 196 -0.68 -11.47 28.01
CA ASP A 196 -0.34 -11.77 29.42
C ASP A 196 -0.13 -13.26 29.75
N ALA A 197 -0.17 -14.18 28.76
CA ALA A 197 -0.06 -15.62 29.05
C ALA A 197 1.32 -16.06 29.58
N ASP A 198 2.39 -15.30 29.29
CA ASP A 198 3.76 -15.66 29.66
C ASP A 198 4.36 -14.88 30.84
N VAL A 199 3.61 -13.96 31.46
CA VAL A 199 4.11 -13.16 32.61
C VAL A 199 3.62 -13.67 33.98
N ASN A 200 2.52 -14.45 34.02
CA ASN A 200 1.90 -14.89 35.28
C ASN A 200 2.23 -16.32 35.75
N ALA A 201 3.16 -17.03 35.10
CA ALA A 201 3.65 -18.32 35.60
C ALA A 201 4.68 -18.20 36.75
N GLY A 202 5.05 -16.98 37.16
CA GLY A 202 5.99 -16.80 38.25
C GLY A 202 6.12 -15.37 38.73
N LYS A 203 5.16 -14.92 39.55
CA LYS A 203 5.33 -13.96 40.68
C LYS A 203 3.96 -13.53 41.19
N VAL A 204 3.47 -14.24 42.21
CA VAL A 204 2.52 -13.64 43.15
C VAL A 204 3.36 -12.89 44.18
N ALA A 205 3.28 -11.56 44.18
CA ALA A 205 3.72 -10.74 45.30
C ALA A 205 2.79 -9.52 45.46
N PRO A 206 2.59 -9.02 46.69
CA PRO A 206 1.41 -8.24 47.07
C PRO A 206 1.51 -6.77 46.63
N LYS A 207 0.36 -6.19 46.29
CA LYS A 207 0.21 -4.77 45.96
C LYS A 207 0.41 -3.89 47.21
N THR A 208 1.21 -2.84 47.08
CA THR A 208 1.05 -1.60 47.87
C THR A 208 1.14 -0.39 46.92
N ASP A 209 -0.03 0.25 46.84
CA ASP A 209 -0.40 1.64 46.56
C ASP A 209 0.48 2.64 45.79
N GLY A 210 -0.21 3.49 45.01
CA GLY A 210 0.24 4.88 44.77
C GLY A 210 0.46 5.36 43.33
N SER A 211 -0.60 5.39 42.51
CA SER A 211 -0.80 6.23 41.29
C SER A 211 0.17 6.12 40.10
N VAL A 212 -0.36 5.72 38.95
CA VAL A 212 0.18 6.00 37.61
C VAL A 212 -0.97 6.41 36.69
N GLU A 213 -0.72 7.43 35.87
CA GLU A 213 -1.62 8.00 34.86
C GLU A 213 -2.27 6.92 33.98
N THR A 214 -3.59 6.93 33.92
CA THR A 214 -4.37 6.08 33.03
C THR A 214 -4.23 6.59 31.60
N ALA A 215 -3.24 6.07 30.87
CA ALA A 215 -3.44 5.86 29.44
C ALA A 215 -4.73 5.05 29.28
N THR A 216 -5.64 5.53 28.44
CA THR A 216 -6.88 4.83 28.09
C THR A 216 -6.56 3.39 27.73
N SER A 217 -6.79 2.47 28.66
CA SER A 217 -6.62 1.04 28.43
C SER A 217 -7.67 0.64 27.40
N ASP A 218 -7.25 0.51 26.15
CA ASP A 218 -8.00 -0.28 25.18
C ASP A 218 -8.27 -1.63 25.86
N ASP A 219 -9.55 -1.99 25.98
CA ASP A 219 -9.97 -3.23 26.61
C ASP A 219 -9.49 -4.41 25.75
N ASP A 220 -8.24 -4.84 25.97
CA ASP A 220 -7.56 -5.92 25.25
C ASP A 220 -8.32 -7.25 25.34
N SER A 221 -9.35 -7.34 26.21
CA SER A 221 -10.26 -8.48 26.30
C SER A 221 -11.23 -8.61 25.12
N LYS A 222 -11.49 -7.54 24.35
CA LYS A 222 -12.47 -7.55 23.25
C LYS A 222 -11.81 -7.82 21.89
N PRO A 223 -12.34 -8.78 21.10
CA PRO A 223 -11.87 -8.99 19.73
C PRO A 223 -12.06 -7.75 18.86
N ARG A 224 -11.00 -7.32 18.16
CA ARG A 224 -11.02 -6.26 17.15
C ARG A 224 -11.51 -6.82 15.82
N HIS A 225 -12.43 -6.11 15.16
CA HIS A 225 -12.91 -6.50 13.83
C HIS A 225 -11.93 -6.04 12.74
N VAL A 226 -11.52 -6.96 11.86
CA VAL A 226 -10.62 -6.70 10.73
C VAL A 226 -11.25 -7.28 9.47
N THR A 227 -11.36 -6.50 8.40
CA THR A 227 -11.78 -7.00 7.08
C THR A 227 -10.55 -7.21 6.20
N LEU A 228 -10.38 -8.44 5.70
CA LEU A 228 -9.33 -8.81 4.75
C LEU A 228 -9.92 -8.98 3.35
N PHE A 229 -9.36 -8.24 2.40
CA PHE A 229 -9.61 -8.32 0.97
C PHE A 229 -8.53 -9.16 0.30
N HIS A 230 -8.91 -10.27 -0.34
CA HIS A 230 -7.98 -11.16 -1.04
C HIS A 230 -8.26 -11.14 -2.54
N ILE A 231 -7.35 -10.56 -3.34
CA ILE A 231 -7.44 -10.60 -4.80
C ILE A 231 -7.07 -12.01 -5.27
N THR A 232 -7.95 -12.67 -6.00
CA THR A 232 -7.78 -14.09 -6.35
C THR A 232 -7.26 -14.34 -7.75
N ASN A 233 -7.28 -13.34 -8.63
CA ASN A 233 -7.01 -13.51 -10.06
C ASN A 233 -6.15 -12.39 -10.68
N TRP A 234 -5.05 -12.06 -10.02
CA TRP A 234 -4.09 -11.11 -10.56
C TRP A 234 -2.66 -11.56 -10.32
N SER A 235 -2.12 -12.36 -11.23
CA SER A 235 -0.75 -12.86 -11.15
C SER A 235 0.30 -11.76 -11.34
N ASN A 236 1.50 -12.00 -10.82
CA ASN A 236 2.61 -11.05 -10.96
C ASN A 236 3.05 -10.91 -12.43
N GLY A 237 3.32 -9.68 -12.89
CA GLY A 237 3.73 -9.42 -14.27
C GLY A 237 2.67 -9.73 -15.33
N ILE A 238 1.42 -9.98 -14.94
CA ILE A 238 0.31 -10.23 -15.86
C ILE A 238 -0.65 -9.04 -15.85
N TRP A 239 -1.14 -8.69 -17.04
CA TRP A 239 -2.18 -7.68 -17.21
C TRP A 239 -3.51 -8.21 -16.60
N PRO A 240 -4.07 -7.55 -15.57
CA PRO A 240 -5.28 -8.02 -14.91
C PRO A 240 -6.56 -7.77 -15.71
N ASP A 241 -7.63 -8.45 -15.32
CA ASP A 241 -8.99 -8.08 -15.72
C ASP A 241 -9.42 -6.80 -14.96
N LEU A 242 -9.43 -5.68 -15.67
CA LEU A 242 -9.79 -4.38 -15.09
C LEU A 242 -11.28 -4.28 -14.76
N ASP A 243 -12.15 -5.10 -15.36
CA ASP A 243 -13.57 -5.14 -15.01
C ASP A 243 -13.84 -5.84 -13.68
N GLN A 244 -12.84 -6.55 -13.15
CA GLN A 244 -12.88 -7.12 -11.80
C GLN A 244 -12.06 -6.28 -10.82
N LEU A 245 -10.88 -5.81 -11.24
CA LEU A 245 -10.03 -4.97 -10.40
C LEU A 245 -10.65 -3.59 -10.11
N GLY A 246 -11.38 -2.99 -11.06
CA GLY A 246 -12.09 -1.72 -10.86
C GLY A 246 -13.13 -1.79 -9.72
N PRO A 247 -14.12 -2.71 -9.78
CA PRO A 247 -15.08 -2.92 -8.70
C PRO A 247 -14.42 -3.30 -7.36
N PHE A 248 -13.33 -4.05 -7.37
CA PHE A 248 -12.51 -4.30 -6.17
C PHE A 248 -12.04 -3.00 -5.54
N ILE A 249 -11.38 -2.12 -6.31
CA ILE A 249 -10.88 -0.81 -5.82
C ILE A 249 -12.03 0.05 -5.29
N LYS A 250 -13.16 0.10 -6.01
CA LYS A 250 -14.36 0.84 -5.56
C LYS A 250 -14.88 0.33 -4.21
N THR A 251 -14.95 -0.98 -4.04
CA THR A 251 -15.41 -1.62 -2.80
C THR A 251 -14.44 -1.35 -1.65
N LEU A 252 -13.12 -1.46 -1.90
CA LEU A 252 -12.08 -1.15 -0.93
C LEU A 252 -12.14 0.31 -0.48
N ALA A 253 -12.19 1.26 -1.42
CA ALA A 253 -12.29 2.69 -1.13
C ALA A 253 -13.57 3.01 -0.32
N SER A 254 -14.70 2.41 -0.69
CA SER A 254 -15.95 2.55 0.06
C SER A 254 -15.84 2.04 1.50
N LYS A 255 -15.15 0.92 1.73
CA LYS A 255 -14.90 0.38 3.08
C LYS A 255 -13.96 1.24 3.89
N GLU A 256 -12.91 1.76 3.27
CA GLU A 256 -12.00 2.70 3.91
C GLU A 256 -12.73 3.97 4.36
N VAL A 257 -13.57 4.56 3.49
CA VAL A 257 -14.41 5.72 3.84
C VAL A 257 -15.36 5.42 5.00
N GLN A 258 -15.95 4.21 5.06
CA GLN A 258 -16.81 3.81 6.18
C GLN A 258 -16.02 3.74 7.50
N ILE A 259 -14.76 3.31 7.47
CA ILE A 259 -13.90 3.27 8.65
C ILE A 259 -13.48 4.67 9.06
N ILE A 260 -13.08 5.53 8.12
CA ILE A 260 -12.73 6.92 8.37
C ILE A 260 -13.89 7.66 9.04
N LYS A 261 -15.13 7.48 8.56
CA LYS A 261 -16.32 8.11 9.16
C LYS A 261 -16.65 7.65 10.59
N ARG A 262 -16.10 6.50 11.02
CA ARG A 262 -16.30 5.93 12.36
C ARG A 262 -15.07 6.06 13.24
N ALA A 263 -13.95 6.56 12.69
CA ALA A 263 -12.76 6.83 13.46
C ALA A 263 -13.04 7.97 14.44
N ALA A 264 -12.46 7.91 15.63
CA ALA A 264 -12.44 9.05 16.54
C ALA A 264 -11.65 10.19 15.90
N ASP A 265 -11.92 11.43 16.31
CA ASP A 265 -11.52 12.66 15.60
C ASP A 265 -9.99 12.79 15.33
N ASP A 266 -9.14 12.04 16.03
CA ASP A 266 -7.68 12.22 15.99
C ASP A 266 -6.88 11.07 15.33
N TYR A 267 -7.49 9.91 15.02
CA TYR A 267 -6.73 8.79 14.45
C TYR A 267 -7.51 7.94 13.44
N ILE A 268 -7.02 7.93 12.19
CA ILE A 268 -7.51 7.06 11.12
C ILE A 268 -6.59 5.82 11.06
N PRO A 269 -7.11 4.61 11.32
CA PRO A 269 -6.29 3.40 11.24
C PRO A 269 -5.77 3.16 9.82
N PRO A 270 -4.49 2.78 9.65
CA PRO A 270 -3.91 2.57 8.34
C PRO A 270 -4.51 1.36 7.62
N VAL A 271 -4.58 1.44 6.29
CA VAL A 271 -4.91 0.31 5.42
C VAL A 271 -3.63 -0.46 5.11
N VAL A 272 -3.64 -1.77 5.37
CA VAL A 272 -2.48 -2.64 5.08
C VAL A 272 -2.59 -3.20 3.69
N LEU A 273 -1.57 -2.97 2.88
CA LEU A 273 -1.44 -3.48 1.52
C LEU A 273 -0.27 -4.48 1.48
N GLN A 274 -0.60 -5.75 1.37
CA GLN A 274 0.35 -6.86 1.42
C GLN A 274 0.47 -7.49 0.02
N GLY A 275 1.71 -7.55 -0.48
CA GLY A 275 2.07 -8.33 -1.68
C GLY A 275 3.39 -9.05 -1.48
N PHE A 276 3.81 -9.90 -2.44
CA PHE A 276 5.02 -10.73 -2.28
C PHE A 276 6.24 -9.94 -1.81
N ALA A 277 6.59 -8.87 -2.54
CA ALA A 277 7.66 -7.93 -2.18
C ALA A 277 7.13 -6.58 -1.64
N GLY A 278 5.81 -6.41 -1.50
CA GLY A 278 5.20 -5.11 -1.21
C GLY A 278 5.59 -4.04 -2.24
N LEU A 279 5.50 -4.38 -3.52
CA LEU A 279 5.82 -3.56 -4.69
C LEU A 279 4.74 -3.75 -5.78
N ASN A 280 4.83 -2.97 -6.86
CA ASN A 280 4.12 -3.23 -8.12
C ASN A 280 2.60 -3.32 -7.94
N ARG A 281 1.99 -4.52 -7.92
CA ARG A 281 0.55 -4.73 -7.67
C ARG A 281 0.04 -3.98 -6.42
N THR A 282 0.80 -4.05 -5.32
CA THR A 282 0.48 -3.35 -4.08
C THR A 282 0.49 -1.83 -4.25
N CYS A 283 1.44 -1.31 -5.04
CA CYS A 283 1.54 0.12 -5.37
C CYS A 283 0.41 0.59 -6.29
N VAL A 284 -0.03 -0.25 -7.22
CA VAL A 284 -1.20 0.03 -8.07
C VAL A 284 -2.47 0.13 -7.21
N VAL A 285 -2.67 -0.80 -6.26
CA VAL A 285 -3.80 -0.73 -5.33
C VAL A 285 -3.76 0.55 -4.49
N TRP A 286 -2.58 0.92 -3.98
CA TRP A 286 -2.39 2.15 -3.22
C TRP A 286 -2.85 3.39 -4.00
N VAL A 287 -2.31 3.60 -5.21
CA VAL A 287 -2.67 4.77 -6.03
C VAL A 287 -4.15 4.73 -6.44
N ALA A 288 -4.64 3.57 -6.88
CA ALA A 288 -6.01 3.44 -7.37
C ALA A 288 -7.05 3.66 -6.27
N THR A 289 -6.76 3.26 -5.03
CA THR A 289 -7.67 3.47 -3.88
C THR A 289 -7.78 4.96 -3.55
N ILE A 290 -6.66 5.68 -3.51
CA ILE A 290 -6.67 7.15 -3.32
C ILE A 290 -7.40 7.84 -4.46
N LEU A 291 -7.08 7.46 -5.71
CA LEU A 291 -7.71 8.04 -6.89
C LEU A 291 -9.22 7.82 -6.91
N MET A 292 -9.70 6.64 -6.55
CA MET A 292 -11.13 6.34 -6.48
C MET A 292 -11.85 7.26 -5.48
N LYS A 293 -11.25 7.53 -4.32
CA LYS A 293 -11.81 8.47 -3.33
C LYS A 293 -11.83 9.91 -3.84
N GLN A 294 -10.77 10.37 -4.51
CA GLN A 294 -10.73 11.70 -5.13
C GLN A 294 -11.82 11.85 -6.21
N ILE A 295 -11.98 10.83 -7.05
CA ILE A 295 -13.03 10.75 -8.08
C ILE A 295 -14.42 10.84 -7.45
N GLU A 296 -14.70 10.07 -6.40
CA GLU A 296 -15.99 10.09 -5.70
C GLU A 296 -16.29 11.46 -5.05
N ARG A 297 -15.26 12.16 -4.56
CA ARG A 297 -15.38 13.50 -3.98
C ARG A 297 -15.45 14.63 -5.01
N ARG A 298 -15.38 14.32 -6.32
CA ARG A 298 -15.30 15.32 -7.40
C ARG A 298 -14.06 16.23 -7.27
N GLU A 299 -12.99 15.72 -6.67
CA GLU A 299 -11.73 16.42 -6.47
C GLU A 299 -10.77 16.22 -7.65
N CYS A 300 -9.93 17.21 -7.89
CA CYS A 300 -8.82 17.13 -8.82
C CYS A 300 -7.85 16.00 -8.44
N PHE A 301 -7.32 15.28 -9.44
CA PHE A 301 -6.37 14.19 -9.21
C PHE A 301 -5.20 14.21 -10.21
N ASP A 302 -4.10 13.54 -9.87
CA ASP A 302 -2.97 13.36 -10.78
C ASP A 302 -2.32 11.99 -10.50
N VAL A 303 -2.48 11.08 -11.47
CA VAL A 303 -1.98 9.70 -11.38
C VAL A 303 -0.46 9.67 -11.30
N GLU A 304 0.22 10.55 -12.05
CA GLU A 304 1.68 10.60 -12.08
C GLU A 304 2.23 11.19 -10.78
N TYR A 305 1.57 12.21 -10.23
CA TYR A 305 1.91 12.78 -8.93
C TYR A 305 1.80 11.73 -7.82
N LEU A 306 0.68 11.00 -7.74
CA LEU A 306 0.51 9.92 -6.75
C LEU A 306 1.55 8.82 -6.91
N ALA A 307 1.85 8.42 -8.16
CA ALA A 307 2.90 7.44 -8.42
C ALA A 307 4.28 7.93 -7.97
N LYS A 308 4.64 9.18 -8.29
CA LYS A 308 5.92 9.81 -7.87
C LYS A 308 6.02 9.92 -6.37
N HIS A 309 4.94 10.32 -5.70
CA HIS A 309 4.86 10.39 -4.24
C HIS A 309 5.20 9.03 -3.63
N LEU A 310 4.59 7.95 -4.16
CA LEU A 310 4.86 6.61 -3.66
C LEU A 310 6.29 6.13 -3.93
N VAL A 311 6.87 6.42 -5.11
CA VAL A 311 8.27 6.08 -5.43
C VAL A 311 9.27 6.74 -4.48
N ARG A 312 8.96 7.96 -3.98
CA ARG A 312 9.78 8.64 -2.98
C ARG A 312 9.74 7.99 -1.61
N ILE A 313 8.67 7.25 -1.30
CA ILE A 313 8.46 6.63 0.00
C ILE A 313 8.88 5.15 0.00
N ARG A 314 8.60 4.43 -1.10
CA ARG A 314 8.83 2.99 -1.23
C ARG A 314 9.80 2.72 -2.39
N PRO A 315 11.09 2.50 -2.11
CA PRO A 315 12.08 2.11 -3.12
C PRO A 315 11.62 0.92 -3.96
N GLY A 316 11.77 1.03 -5.28
CA GLY A 316 11.37 -0.02 -6.23
C GLY A 316 9.88 -0.08 -6.54
N ALA A 317 9.06 0.85 -6.04
CA ALA A 317 7.67 0.99 -6.48
C ALA A 317 7.60 1.17 -8.01
N PHE A 318 6.68 0.46 -8.66
CA PHE A 318 6.52 0.44 -10.12
C PHE A 318 7.79 0.02 -10.90
N SER A 319 8.65 -0.81 -10.31
CA SER A 319 9.83 -1.38 -10.98
C SER A 319 9.47 -2.30 -12.15
N ASP A 320 8.29 -2.92 -12.11
CA ASP A 320 7.71 -3.65 -13.25
C ASP A 320 6.93 -2.69 -14.16
N PRO A 321 7.33 -2.53 -15.44
CA PRO A 321 6.62 -1.67 -16.39
C PRO A 321 5.15 -2.02 -16.54
N ILE A 322 4.76 -3.30 -16.46
CA ILE A 322 3.35 -3.69 -16.60
C ILE A 322 2.52 -3.01 -15.53
N SER A 323 3.02 -2.95 -14.29
CA SER A 323 2.30 -2.31 -13.18
C SER A 323 2.08 -0.82 -13.43
N PHE A 324 3.04 -0.13 -14.06
CA PHE A 324 2.87 1.26 -14.48
C PHE A 324 1.75 1.39 -15.52
N PHE A 325 1.76 0.60 -16.59
CA PHE A 325 0.69 0.67 -17.60
C PHE A 325 -0.69 0.30 -17.05
N VAL A 326 -0.75 -0.71 -16.17
CA VAL A 326 -1.97 -1.13 -15.50
C VAL A 326 -2.52 -0.01 -14.64
N LEU A 327 -1.68 0.76 -13.93
CA LEU A 327 -2.12 1.91 -13.15
C LEU A 327 -2.91 2.92 -14.01
N PHE A 328 -2.36 3.33 -15.16
CA PHE A 328 -3.03 4.29 -16.03
C PHE A 328 -4.29 3.73 -16.69
N ALA A 329 -4.30 2.45 -17.04
CA ALA A 329 -5.49 1.80 -17.58
C ALA A 329 -6.59 1.67 -16.51
N LEU A 330 -6.21 1.31 -15.28
CA LEU A 330 -7.12 1.22 -14.15
C LEU A 330 -7.73 2.58 -13.80
N ALA A 331 -6.97 3.67 -13.92
CA ALA A 331 -7.46 5.04 -13.72
C ALA A 331 -8.69 5.35 -14.61
N PHE A 332 -8.68 4.96 -15.89
CA PHE A 332 -9.85 5.08 -16.76
C PHE A 332 -11.03 4.23 -16.28
N ARG A 333 -10.75 3.01 -15.83
CA ARG A 333 -11.81 2.14 -15.35
C ARG A 333 -12.47 2.72 -14.10
N ILE A 334 -11.71 3.22 -13.13
CA ILE A 334 -12.28 3.82 -11.93
C ILE A 334 -12.95 5.17 -12.20
N ALA A 335 -12.46 5.96 -13.16
CA ALA A 335 -13.16 7.16 -13.66
C ALA A 335 -14.54 6.80 -14.23
N SER A 336 -14.65 5.74 -15.03
CA SER A 336 -15.96 5.28 -15.53
C SER A 336 -16.89 4.82 -14.39
N LEU A 337 -16.36 4.12 -13.38
CA LEU A 337 -17.13 3.66 -12.20
C LEU A 337 -17.59 4.81 -11.28
N GLY A 338 -16.86 5.93 -11.29
CA GLY A 338 -17.21 7.17 -10.60
C GLY A 338 -18.11 8.10 -11.42
N GLY A 339 -18.46 7.73 -12.66
CA GLY A 339 -19.30 8.55 -13.54
C GLY A 339 -18.59 9.82 -14.04
N TRP A 340 -17.28 9.73 -14.27
CA TRP A 340 -16.46 10.80 -14.86
C TRP A 340 -16.26 10.62 -16.38
N SER A 341 -16.37 9.39 -16.87
CA SER A 341 -16.34 9.03 -18.29
C SER A 341 -17.35 7.92 -18.58
N THR A 342 -17.69 7.71 -19.85
CA THR A 342 -18.45 6.53 -20.25
C THR A 342 -17.60 5.26 -20.09
N TYR A 343 -18.26 4.10 -20.06
CA TYR A 343 -17.57 2.82 -20.01
C TYR A 343 -16.89 2.51 -21.34
N GLU A 344 -17.54 2.85 -22.46
CA GLU A 344 -17.05 2.67 -23.82
C GLU A 344 -15.76 3.46 -24.05
N ASP A 345 -15.73 4.75 -23.70
CA ASP A 345 -14.52 5.58 -23.82
C ASP A 345 -13.37 5.03 -22.99
N ALA A 346 -13.66 4.60 -21.76
CA ALA A 346 -12.66 4.00 -20.88
C ALA A 346 -12.09 2.71 -21.48
N LYS A 347 -12.95 1.86 -22.06
CA LYS A 347 -12.56 0.59 -22.68
C LYS A 347 -11.63 0.78 -23.87
N ASP A 348 -11.92 1.76 -24.72
CA ASP A 348 -11.07 2.08 -25.88
C ASP A 348 -9.69 2.56 -25.44
N ARG A 349 -9.64 3.44 -24.44
CA ARG A 349 -8.36 3.89 -23.87
C ARG A 349 -7.58 2.77 -23.20
N ILE A 350 -8.24 1.89 -22.44
CA ILE A 350 -7.62 0.71 -21.84
C ILE A 350 -6.99 -0.18 -22.92
N LYS A 351 -7.66 -0.38 -24.06
CA LYS A 351 -7.16 -1.18 -25.18
C LYS A 351 -5.89 -0.58 -25.78
N GLU A 352 -5.86 0.73 -26.01
CA GLU A 352 -4.67 1.46 -26.49
C GLU A 352 -3.48 1.28 -25.54
N ILE A 353 -3.71 1.44 -24.22
CA ILE A 353 -2.67 1.31 -23.20
C ILE A 353 -2.13 -0.11 -23.13
N LYS A 354 -3.02 -1.12 -23.17
CA LYS A 354 -2.63 -2.53 -23.18
C LYS A 354 -1.75 -2.87 -24.37
N ALA A 355 -2.08 -2.36 -25.56
CA ALA A 355 -1.26 -2.55 -26.75
C ALA A 355 0.15 -1.94 -26.58
N SER A 356 0.24 -0.72 -26.03
CA SER A 356 1.53 -0.07 -25.73
C SER A 356 2.36 -0.83 -24.69
N ALA A 357 1.71 -1.36 -23.65
CA ALA A 357 2.36 -2.18 -22.62
C ALA A 357 2.98 -3.44 -23.23
N LEU A 358 2.21 -4.19 -24.04
CA LEU A 358 2.67 -5.43 -24.67
C LEU A 358 3.83 -5.18 -25.65
N MET A 359 3.82 -4.08 -26.40
CA MET A 359 4.95 -3.69 -27.25
C MET A 359 6.20 -3.39 -26.43
N THR A 360 6.06 -2.68 -25.31
CA THR A 360 7.17 -2.34 -24.41
C THR A 360 7.80 -3.60 -23.80
N MET A 361 6.98 -4.56 -23.38
CA MET A 361 7.46 -5.83 -22.83
C MET A 361 8.18 -6.68 -23.87
N LYS A 362 7.66 -6.76 -25.11
CA LYS A 362 8.33 -7.45 -26.23
C LYS A 362 9.69 -6.85 -26.58
N ALA A 363 9.83 -5.52 -26.47
CA ALA A 363 11.10 -4.84 -26.73
C ALA A 363 12.15 -5.14 -25.65
N ARG A 364 11.73 -5.26 -24.38
CA ARG A 364 12.61 -5.60 -23.26
C ARG A 364 13.07 -7.07 -23.25
N GLY A 365 12.21 -8.01 -23.67
CA GLY A 365 12.59 -9.44 -23.74
C GLY A 365 13.51 -9.81 -24.91
N LYS A 366 13.86 -8.85 -25.77
CA LYS A 366 14.82 -9.03 -26.89
C LYS A 366 16.21 -8.45 -26.59
N GLN A 367 16.38 -7.82 -25.42
CA GLN A 367 17.66 -7.39 -24.87
C GLN A 367 18.10 -8.40 -23.81
#